data_AF-A0A5M8G9D2-F1
#
_entry.id   AF-A0A5M8G9D2-F1
#
_cell.length_a   1.000
_cell.length_b   1.000
_cell.length_c   1.000
_cell.angle_alpha   90.00
_cell.angle_beta   90.00
_cell.angle_gamma   90.00
#
_symmetry.space_group_name_H-M   'P 1'
#
loop_
_entity.id
_entity.type
_entity.pdbx_description
1 polymer ?
#
loop_
_entity_poly.entity_id
_entity_poly.type
_entity_poly.pdbx_seq_one_letter_code
_entity_poly.pdbx_strand_id
1 'polypeptide(L)' 'MPVKHDLYQDLGLSKEVVHERRAQDKRLDALLTQYDDADAEVLKAEKASASDEDVEKLKKKRLLVKDEIVGRLG' A
#
# COMPACT_ATOMS: atom_id res chain seq x y z
N MET A 1 -4.07 3.28 -17.64
CA MET A 1 -3.99 4.56 -16.89
C MET A 1 -3.62 4.23 -15.46
N PRO A 2 -2.69 4.95 -14.81
CA PRO A 2 -2.32 4.64 -13.43
C PRO A 2 -3.54 4.88 -12.55
N VAL A 3 -4.14 3.79 -12.07
CA VAL A 3 -5.23 3.85 -11.12
C VAL A 3 -4.59 4.19 -9.79
N LYS A 4 -4.85 5.39 -9.27
CA LYS A 4 -4.52 5.70 -7.88
C LYS A 4 -5.31 4.74 -7.00
N HIS A 5 -4.62 3.79 -6.38
CA HIS A 5 -5.22 3.00 -5.32
C HIS A 5 -5.17 3.83 -4.05
N ASP A 6 -6.34 4.31 -3.62
CA ASP A 6 -6.46 4.91 -2.30
C ASP A 6 -6.62 3.79 -1.29
N LEU A 7 -5.53 3.49 -0.57
CA LEU A 7 -5.51 2.48 0.49
C LEU A 7 -6.67 2.67 1.47
N TYR A 8 -7.00 3.91 1.83
CA TYR A 8 -8.06 4.18 2.80
C TYR A 8 -9.44 3.80 2.26
N GLN A 9 -9.68 4.04 0.96
CA GLN A 9 -10.90 3.56 0.30
C GLN A 9 -10.94 2.04 0.20
N ASP A 10 -9.81 1.41 -0.15
CA ASP A 10 -9.70 -0.05 -0.22
C ASP A 10 -9.97 -0.70 1.15
N LEU A 11 -9.56 -0.04 2.24
CA LEU A 11 -9.80 -0.48 3.62
C LEU A 11 -11.19 -0.13 4.14
N GLY A 12 -11.95 0.72 3.44
CA GLY A 12 -13.23 1.25 3.94
C GLY A 12 -13.10 2.09 5.21
N LEU A 13 -11.91 2.63 5.49
CA LEU A 13 -11.61 3.42 6.68
C LEU A 13 -11.20 4.83 6.29
N SER A 14 -11.52 5.82 7.12
CA SER A 14 -10.96 7.15 6.92
C SER A 14 -9.47 7.15 7.25
N LYS A 15 -8.74 8.06 6.61
CA LYS A 15 -7.31 8.31 6.90
C LYS A 15 -7.07 8.55 8.39
N GLU A 16 -7.98 9.26 9.05
CA GLU A 16 -7.90 9.57 10.48
C GLU A 16 -7.94 8.30 11.33
N VAL A 17 -8.88 7.39 11.07
CA VAL A 17 -9.00 6.12 11.82
C VAL A 17 -7.74 5.28 11.66
N VAL A 18 -7.19 5.19 10.45
CA VAL A 18 -5.94 4.46 10.21
C VAL A 18 -4.75 5.14 10.91
N HIS A 19 -4.72 6.48 10.95
CA HIS A 19 -3.70 7.23 11.68
C HIS A 19 -3.78 7.05 13.21
N GLU A 20 -4.98 6.94 13.77
CA GLU A 20 -5.13 6.63 15.19
C GLU A 20 -4.67 5.21 15.50
N ARG A 21 -5.06 4.23 14.66
CA ARG A 21 -4.66 2.84 14.86
C ARG A 21 -3.16 2.63 14.70
N ARG A 22 -2.51 3.28 13.73
CA ARG A 22 -1.04 3.18 13.57
C ARG A 22 -0.28 3.79 14.75
N ALA A 23 -0.84 4.80 15.41
CA ALA A 23 -0.23 5.38 16.61
C ALA A 23 -0.20 4.38 17.78
N GLN A 24 -1.16 3.46 17.82
CA GLN A 24 -1.29 2.43 18.86
C GLN A 24 -0.67 1.09 18.45
N ASP A 25 -0.52 0.82 17.15
CA ASP A 25 0.05 -0.40 16.59
C ASP A 25 1.30 -0.10 15.75
N LYS A 26 2.48 -0.28 16.36
CA LYS A 26 3.79 -0.10 15.72
C LYS A 26 4.00 -0.97 14.48
N ARG A 27 3.36 -2.14 14.41
CA ARG A 27 3.51 -3.02 13.25
C ARG A 27 2.53 -2.66 12.14
N LEU A 28 1.34 -2.16 12.46
CA LEU A 28 0.51 -1.48 11.47
C LEU A 28 1.23 -0.24 10.88
N ASP A 29 1.89 0.55 11.72
CA ASP A 29 2.71 1.69 11.29
C ASP A 29 3.80 1.30 10.28
N ALA A 30 4.53 0.23 10.57
CA ALA A 30 5.53 -0.32 9.66
C ALA A 30 4.91 -0.82 8.33
N LEU A 31 3.75 -1.47 8.39
CA LEU A 31 3.06 -1.98 7.20
C LEU A 31 2.53 -0.85 6.31
N LEU A 32 1.95 0.20 6.90
CA LEU A 32 1.52 1.38 6.14
C LEU A 32 2.70 2.05 5.43
N THR A 33 3.84 2.15 6.11
CA THR A 33 5.07 2.68 5.50
C THR A 33 5.55 1.80 4.35
N GLN A 34 5.55 0.47 4.53
CA GLN A 34 5.91 -0.47 3.47
C GLN A 34 4.95 -0.42 2.28
N TYR A 35 3.66 -0.16 2.52
CA TYR A 35 2.68 0.01 1.46
C TYR A 35 2.98 1.28 0.65
N ASP A 36 3.22 2.40 1.33
CA ASP A 36 3.57 3.67 0.70
C ASP A 36 4.85 3.55 -0.14
N ASP A 37 5.87 2.86 0.38
CA ASP A 37 7.11 2.58 -0.34
C ASP A 37 6.86 1.70 -1.58
N ALA A 38 6.07 0.63 -1.44
CA ALA A 38 5.74 -0.25 -2.56
C ALA A 38 4.93 0.47 -3.65
N ASP A 39 3.99 1.35 -3.28
CA ASP A 39 3.24 2.16 -4.24
C ASP A 39 4.14 3.18 -4.94
N ALA A 40 5.06 3.82 -4.21
CA ALA A 40 6.07 4.71 -4.79
C ALA A 40 6.98 3.96 -5.77
N GLU A 41 7.39 2.72 -5.46
CA GLU A 41 8.15 1.86 -6.37
C GLU A 41 7.36 1.53 -7.65
N VAL A 42 6.07 1.16 -7.53
CA VAL A 42 5.19 0.90 -8.69
C VAL A 42 5.09 2.16 -9.55
N LEU A 43 4.80 3.32 -8.95
CA LEU A 43 4.68 4.58 -9.69
C LEU A 43 5.99 4.98 -10.36
N LYS A 44 7.12 4.74 -9.70
CA LYS A 44 8.45 4.99 -10.28
C LYS A 44 8.73 4.06 -11.46
N ALA A 45 8.41 2.77 -11.33
CA ALA A 45 8.55 1.79 -12.40
C ALA A 45 7.64 2.10 -13.59
N GLU A 46 6.37 2.44 -13.34
CA GLU A 46 5.42 2.85 -14.38
C GLU A 46 5.88 4.14 -15.09
N LYS A 47 6.40 5.13 -14.35
CA LYS A 47 6.98 6.37 -14.92
C LYS A 47 8.26 6.13 -15.69
N ALA A 48 9.07 5.16 -15.27
CA ALA A 48 10.32 4.79 -15.92
C ALA A 48 10.11 3.90 -17.17
N SER A 49 8.85 3.61 -17.54
CA SER A 49 8.51 2.63 -18.57
C SER A 49 9.23 1.28 -18.35
N ALA A 50 9.31 0.87 -17.07
CA ALA A 50 9.84 -0.43 -16.70
C ALA A 50 9.04 -1.56 -17.34
N SER A 51 9.63 -2.75 -17.39
CA SER A 51 8.98 -3.92 -17.98
C SER A 51 7.70 -4.28 -17.24
N ASP A 52 6.71 -4.80 -17.97
CA ASP A 52 5.44 -5.24 -17.37
C ASP A 52 5.67 -6.27 -16.25
N GLU A 53 6.67 -7.15 -16.38
CA GLU A 53 7.05 -8.09 -15.33
C GLU A 53 7.51 -7.42 -14.04
N ASP A 54 8.31 -6.35 -14.13
CA ASP A 54 8.81 -5.65 -12.95
C ASP A 54 7.67 -4.91 -12.25
N VAL A 55 6.81 -4.24 -13.03
CA VAL A 55 5.62 -3.57 -12.51
C VAL A 55 4.67 -4.58 -11.86
N GLU A 56 4.47 -5.77 -12.45
CA GLU A 56 3.67 -6.86 -11.87
C GLU A 56 4.24 -7.37 -10.53
N LYS A 57 5.56 -7.56 -10.43
CA LYS A 57 6.20 -7.96 -9.17
C LYS A 57 5.99 -6.91 -8.07
N LEU A 58 6.10 -5.63 -8.41
CA LEU A 58 5.88 -4.52 -7.48
C LEU A 58 4.40 -4.42 -7.06
N LYS A 59 3.47 -4.58 -8.01
CA LYS A 59 2.02 -4.63 -7.72
C LYS A 59 1.67 -5.78 -6.79
N LYS A 60 2.28 -6.95 -6.97
CA LYS A 60 2.13 -8.10 -6.06
C LYS A 60 2.64 -7.79 -4.66
N LYS A 61 3.81 -7.15 -4.52
CA LYS A 61 4.31 -6.70 -3.20
C LYS A 61 3.32 -5.75 -2.54
N ARG A 62 2.84 -4.74 -3.25
CA ARG A 62 1.84 -3.80 -2.74
C ARG A 62 0.57 -4.51 -2.28
N LEU A 63 0.10 -5.51 -3.04
CA LEU A 63 -1.07 -6.31 -2.69
C LEU A 63 -0.85 -7.12 -1.40
N LEU A 64 0.28 -7.81 -1.26
CA LEU A 64 0.60 -8.58 -0.05
C LEU A 64 0.63 -7.72 1.20
N VAL A 65 1.26 -6.55 1.12
CA VAL A 65 1.29 -5.60 2.25
C VAL A 65 -0.12 -5.11 2.58
N LYS A 66 -0.95 -4.85 1.55
CA LYS A 66 -2.36 -4.48 1.75
C LYS A 66 -3.13 -5.57 2.48
N ASP A 67 -2.96 -6.82 2.09
CA ASP A 67 -3.63 -7.97 2.71
C ASP A 67 -3.21 -8.11 4.19
N GLU A 68 -1.92 -7.87 4.51
CA GLU A 68 -1.45 -7.84 5.90
C GLU A 68 -2.06 -6.69 6.72
N ILE A 69 -2.21 -5.50 6.12
CA ILE A 69 -2.88 -4.35 6.75
C ILE A 69 -4.35 -4.68 7.02
N VAL A 70 -5.06 -5.23 6.03
CA VAL A 70 -6.46 -5.66 6.17
C VAL A 70 -6.60 -6.68 7.30
N GLY A 71 -5.73 -7.69 7.35
CA GLY A 71 -5.74 -8.73 8.38
C GLY A 71 -5.47 -8.23 9.80
N ARG A 72 -4.88 -7.03 9.96
CA ARG A 72 -4.71 -6.37 11.26
C ARG A 72 -5.83 -5.41 11.63
N LEU A 73 -6.56 -4.92 10.63
CA LEU A 73 -7.62 -3.93 10.81
C LEU A 73 -9.00 -4.56 10.97
N GLY A 74 -9.19 -5.80 10.51
CA GLY A 74 -10.36 -6.65 10.80
C GLY A 74 -10.29 -7.30 12.18
#